data_AF-A0A915K2K9-F1
#
_entry.id   AF-A0A915K2K9-F1
#
_cell.length_a   1.000
_cell.length_b   1.000
_cell.length_c   1.000
_cell.angle_alpha   90.00
_cell.angle_beta   90.00
_cell.angle_gamma   90.00
#
_symmetry.space_group_name_H-M   'P 1'
#
loop_
_entity.id
_entity.type
_entity.pdbx_description
1 polymer ?
#
loop_
_entity_poly.entity_id
_entity_poly.type
_entity_poly.pdbx_seq_one_letter_code
_entity_poly.pdbx_strand_id
1 'polypeptide(L)'
;MDAKLGHNLLNSVKTKDIRTPSVALLSLPKNVSTSYINEHVIDVGCNSLKYSWCADGYGMTREPIGLYLSTFFLLASGFPLANCALSALFSKVLGPRRQGTMQGNIIAGGAAARTSGPLFINFTFDLFGPRVSWGLSAGILVISIVLALFFYKRLVALDTNRNLKAGQSFEYKTGVVIKF
;
A
#
# COMPACT_ATOMS: atom_id res chain seq x y z
N MET A 1 75.93 24.38 -36.40
CA MET A 1 74.96 23.34 -36.78
C MET A 1 73.88 23.30 -35.70
N ASP A 2 73.21 24.44 -35.46
CA ASP A 2 72.05 24.90 -36.25
C ASP A 2 70.89 23.90 -36.11
N ALA A 3 69.91 24.15 -35.24
CA ALA A 3 68.80 25.08 -35.43
C ALA A 3 67.84 24.64 -36.54
N LYS A 4 66.68 24.10 -36.14
CA LYS A 4 65.30 24.44 -36.59
C LYS A 4 64.33 23.30 -36.25
N LEU A 5 63.54 23.47 -35.20
CA LEU A 5 62.06 23.50 -35.24
C LEU A 5 61.50 23.45 -33.81
N GLY A 6 61.71 24.55 -33.08
CA GLY A 6 60.65 25.00 -32.20
C GLY A 6 59.46 25.51 -33.02
N HIS A 7 58.38 25.79 -32.30
CA HIS A 7 57.13 26.43 -32.73
C HIS A 7 56.05 25.53 -33.33
N ASN A 8 54.88 25.61 -32.69
CA ASN A 8 53.58 25.03 -33.03
C ASN A 8 53.49 23.57 -32.56
N LEU A 9 53.08 23.26 -31.32
CA LEU A 9 51.68 23.36 -30.90
C LEU A 9 51.58 23.51 -29.37
N LEU A 10 52.06 24.66 -28.87
CA LEU A 10 51.60 25.28 -27.63
C LEU A 10 50.17 25.84 -27.81
N ASN A 11 49.21 25.03 -28.23
CA ASN A 11 47.82 25.44 -28.40
C ASN A 11 46.85 24.30 -28.05
N SER A 12 46.98 23.73 -26.86
CA SER A 12 45.80 23.32 -26.09
C SER A 12 46.12 23.24 -24.60
N VAL A 13 46.80 24.28 -24.10
CA VAL A 13 46.61 24.65 -22.69
C VAL A 13 45.27 25.37 -22.63
N LYS A 14 44.22 24.67 -22.20
CA LYS A 14 43.21 25.31 -21.36
C LYS A 14 43.04 24.53 -20.08
N THR A 15 43.92 24.90 -19.17
CA THR A 15 43.77 24.94 -17.72
C THR A 15 42.32 25.09 -17.24
N LYS A 16 41.95 24.16 -16.34
CA LYS A 16 41.35 24.35 -15.01
C LYS A 16 41.47 22.98 -14.31
N ASP A 17 42.63 22.62 -13.75
CA ASP A 17 43.15 23.07 -12.44
C ASP A 17 42.11 22.72 -11.34
N ILE A 18 42.24 21.65 -10.53
CA ILE A 18 43.02 21.50 -9.27
C ILE A 18 42.27 20.34 -8.55
N ARG A 19 42.78 19.22 -8.03
CA ARG A 19 44.02 18.90 -7.31
C ARG A 19 44.23 17.37 -7.32
N THR A 20 45.34 16.92 -7.88
CA THR A 20 46.01 15.64 -7.60
C THR A 20 46.76 15.74 -6.24
N PRO A 21 47.57 14.76 -5.79
CA PRO A 21 47.38 13.32 -5.64
C PRO A 21 48.00 12.80 -4.30
N SER A 22 48.14 11.47 -4.21
CA SER A 22 49.09 10.71 -3.37
C SER A 22 48.67 10.52 -1.91
N VAL A 23 48.24 9.31 -1.55
CA VAL A 23 49.15 8.26 -1.06
C VAL A 23 48.48 6.88 -1.25
N ALA A 24 49.31 5.84 -1.43
CA ALA A 24 48.99 4.43 -1.24
C ALA A 24 48.25 3.69 -2.38
N LEU A 25 48.96 3.52 -3.50
CA LEU A 25 49.05 2.22 -4.16
C LEU A 25 49.62 1.18 -3.16
N LEU A 26 48.79 0.69 -2.25
CA LEU A 26 49.05 -0.49 -1.44
C LEU A 26 47.88 -1.46 -1.67
N SER A 27 48.13 -2.41 -2.57
CA SER A 27 47.55 -3.76 -2.59
C SER A 27 46.26 -3.96 -1.80
N LEU A 28 45.12 -3.53 -2.35
CA LEU A 28 43.83 -4.10 -1.93
C LEU A 28 43.50 -5.30 -2.82
N PRO A 29 43.16 -6.46 -2.23
CA PRO A 29 42.82 -7.65 -3.00
C PRO A 29 41.59 -7.37 -3.86
N LYS A 30 41.64 -7.83 -5.12
CA LYS A 30 40.52 -7.76 -6.11
C LYS A 30 39.19 -8.31 -5.59
N ASN A 31 39.20 -8.96 -4.42
CA ASN A 31 38.06 -9.55 -3.73
C ASN A 31 37.21 -8.52 -2.94
N VAL A 32 37.70 -7.31 -2.68
CA VAL A 32 36.95 -6.26 -1.95
C VAL A 32 36.17 -5.34 -2.92
N SER A 33 36.65 -5.19 -4.16
CA SER A 33 35.91 -4.44 -5.20
C SER A 33 34.70 -5.20 -5.72
N THR A 34 34.71 -6.54 -5.65
CA THR A 34 33.58 -7.38 -6.07
C THR A 34 32.44 -7.33 -5.05
N SER A 35 32.71 -7.13 -3.76
CA SER A 35 31.66 -7.06 -2.74
C SER A 35 30.86 -5.75 -2.75
N TYR A 36 31.46 -4.63 -3.18
CA TYR A 36 30.77 -3.32 -3.19
C TYR A 36 29.99 -3.03 -4.48
N ILE A 37 30.35 -3.65 -5.61
CA ILE A 37 29.59 -3.53 -6.87
C ILE A 37 28.33 -4.41 -6.85
N ASN A 38 28.27 -5.41 -5.96
CA ASN A 38 27.07 -6.22 -5.76
C ASN A 38 25.95 -5.50 -5.00
N GLU A 39 26.22 -4.36 -4.35
CA GLU A 39 25.21 -3.66 -3.54
C GLU A 39 24.39 -2.64 -4.36
N HIS A 40 24.81 -2.33 -5.60
CA HIS A 40 24.12 -1.40 -6.49
C HIS A 40 23.85 -1.97 -7.88
N VAL A 41 23.60 -3.29 -7.99
CA VAL A 41 22.91 -3.84 -9.16
C VAL A 41 21.43 -3.47 -9.01
N ILE A 42 20.96 -2.53 -9.83
CA ILE A 42 19.52 -2.33 -10.03
C ILE A 42 19.04 -3.56 -10.78
N ASP A 43 18.68 -4.61 -10.04
CA ASP A 43 18.05 -5.80 -10.60
C ASP A 43 16.68 -5.38 -11.14
N VAL A 44 16.62 -5.13 -12.45
CA VAL A 44 15.37 -4.96 -13.19
C VAL A 44 14.73 -6.33 -13.37
N GLY A 45 14.12 -6.83 -12.30
CA GLY A 45 13.47 -8.14 -12.30
C GLY A 45 13.35 -8.75 -10.91
N CYS A 46 13.11 -10.05 -10.90
CA CYS A 46 13.03 -10.82 -9.68
C CYS A 46 14.45 -11.23 -9.26
N ASN A 47 14.93 -10.69 -8.13
CA ASN A 47 16.23 -11.06 -7.57
C ASN A 47 16.12 -12.43 -6.87
N SER A 48 16.75 -13.44 -7.47
CA SER A 48 16.72 -14.83 -6.97
C SER A 48 17.51 -15.06 -5.68
N LEU A 49 18.37 -14.11 -5.26
CA LEU A 49 19.11 -14.18 -4.00
C LEU A 49 18.26 -13.74 -2.80
N LYS A 50 17.29 -12.84 -3.03
CA LYS A 50 16.41 -12.31 -1.97
C LYS A 50 15.09 -13.07 -1.86
N TYR A 51 14.53 -13.52 -2.99
CA TYR A 51 13.21 -14.13 -3.04
C TYR A 51 13.28 -15.57 -3.53
N SER A 52 12.89 -16.52 -2.68
CA SER A 52 12.91 -17.96 -2.99
C SER A 52 11.94 -18.34 -4.10
N TRP A 53 10.75 -17.72 -4.13
CA TRP A 53 9.70 -17.95 -5.13
C TRP A 53 10.08 -17.51 -6.55
N CYS A 54 11.22 -16.83 -6.70
CA CYS A 54 11.77 -16.45 -7.98
C CYS A 54 12.24 -17.66 -8.80
N ALA A 55 12.81 -18.65 -8.12
CA ALA A 55 13.39 -19.84 -8.74
C ALA A 55 12.33 -20.77 -9.32
N ASP A 56 11.13 -20.77 -8.74
CA ASP A 56 10.08 -21.71 -9.09
C ASP A 56 9.35 -21.36 -10.40
N GLY A 57 9.63 -20.22 -11.05
CA GLY A 57 9.06 -19.84 -12.36
C GLY A 57 7.53 -19.60 -12.37
N TYR A 58 6.85 -19.95 -11.29
CA TYR A 58 5.42 -19.77 -11.07
C TYR A 58 5.09 -18.42 -10.39
N GLY A 59 5.99 -17.44 -10.36
CA GLY A 59 5.75 -16.14 -9.69
C GLY A 59 5.16 -15.08 -10.62
N MET A 60 5.77 -14.85 -11.77
CA MET A 60 5.51 -13.68 -12.61
C MET A 60 4.91 -14.08 -13.96
N THR A 61 3.59 -14.21 -14.02
CA THR A 61 2.88 -14.25 -15.31
C THR A 61 2.68 -12.80 -15.77
N ARG A 62 3.06 -12.46 -17.01
CA ARG A 62 2.73 -11.15 -17.58
C ARG A 62 1.22 -10.99 -17.64
N GLU A 63 0.66 -10.16 -16.77
CA GLU A 63 -0.73 -9.75 -16.90
C GLU A 63 -0.88 -8.77 -18.07
N PRO A 64 -1.93 -8.92 -18.92
CA PRO A 64 -2.22 -7.92 -19.93
C PRO A 64 -2.62 -6.61 -19.25
N ILE A 65 -2.05 -5.51 -19.71
CA ILE A 65 -2.27 -4.15 -19.16
C ILE A 65 -3.75 -3.78 -19.04
N GLY A 66 -4.59 -4.27 -19.96
CA GLY A 66 -6.05 -4.04 -19.89
C GLY A 66 -6.70 -4.61 -18.63
N LEU A 67 -6.32 -5.83 -18.20
CA LEU A 67 -6.86 -6.44 -16.98
C LEU A 67 -6.40 -5.69 -15.73
N TYR A 68 -5.14 -5.25 -15.71
CA TYR A 68 -4.61 -4.44 -14.62
C TYR A 68 -5.37 -3.11 -14.46
N LEU A 69 -5.53 -2.36 -15.55
CA LEU A 69 -6.26 -1.09 -15.54
C LEU A 69 -7.73 -1.27 -15.13
N SER A 70 -8.42 -2.26 -15.70
CA SER A 70 -9.82 -2.52 -15.37
C SER A 70 -10.01 -2.84 -13.88
N THR A 71 -9.13 -3.67 -13.31
CA THR A 71 -9.17 -4.04 -11.88
C THR A 71 -8.89 -2.82 -10.99
N PHE A 72 -7.96 -1.97 -11.39
CA PHE A 72 -7.66 -0.73 -10.67
C PHE A 72 -8.88 0.18 -10.57
N PHE A 73 -9.58 0.43 -11.69
CA PHE A 73 -10.80 1.25 -11.68
C PHE A 73 -11.94 0.63 -10.86
N LEU A 74 -12.10 -0.69 -10.91
CA LEU A 74 -13.10 -1.41 -10.11
C LEU A 74 -12.82 -1.27 -8.61
N LEU A 75 -11.57 -1.43 -8.18
CA LEU A 75 -11.19 -1.27 -6.77
C LEU A 75 -11.28 0.19 -6.32
N ALA A 76 -10.86 1.13 -7.17
CA ALA A 76 -10.92 2.56 -6.89
C ALA A 76 -12.35 3.07 -6.69
N SER A 77 -13.31 2.56 -7.48
CA SER A 77 -14.73 2.89 -7.34
C SER A 77 -15.44 2.08 -6.26
N GLY A 78 -15.05 0.82 -6.03
CA GLY A 78 -15.65 -0.05 -5.03
C GLY A 78 -15.37 0.39 -3.59
N PHE A 79 -14.16 0.85 -3.29
CA PHE A 79 -13.78 1.30 -1.96
C PHE A 79 -14.66 2.43 -1.39
N PRO A 80 -14.90 3.56 -2.09
CA PRO A 80 -15.78 4.62 -1.59
C PRO A 80 -17.24 4.14 -1.49
N LEU A 81 -17.73 3.34 -2.44
CA LEU A 81 -19.09 2.78 -2.38
C LEU A 81 -19.31 1.93 -1.12
N ALA A 82 -18.34 1.06 -0.79
CA ALA A 82 -18.40 0.26 0.43
C ALA A 82 -18.39 1.11 1.70
N ASN A 83 -17.57 2.16 1.75
CA ASN A 83 -17.52 3.08 2.89
C ASN A 83 -18.81 3.89 3.06
N CYS A 84 -19.41 4.35 1.96
CA CYS A 84 -20.70 5.04 1.98
C CYS A 84 -21.82 4.09 2.46
N ALA A 85 -21.86 2.86 1.94
CA ALA A 85 -22.84 1.85 2.34
C ALA A 85 -22.70 1.49 3.82
N LEU A 86 -21.47 1.28 4.31
CA LEU A 86 -21.19 0.96 5.71
C LEU A 86 -21.64 2.11 6.63
N SER A 87 -21.34 3.36 6.28
CA SER A 87 -21.74 4.54 7.05
C SER A 87 -23.27 4.72 7.10
N ALA A 88 -23.94 4.45 5.97
CA ALA A 88 -25.39 4.50 5.88
C ALA A 88 -26.08 3.39 6.69
N LEU A 89 -25.62 2.14 6.53
CA LEU A 89 -26.09 0.99 7.31
C LEU A 89 -25.94 1.24 8.81
N PHE A 90 -24.78 1.75 9.21
CA PHE A 90 -24.49 2.01 10.60
C PHE A 90 -25.43 3.03 11.25
N SER A 91 -25.71 4.13 10.55
CA SER A 91 -26.65 5.15 11.03
C SER A 91 -28.08 4.60 11.17
N LYS A 92 -28.49 3.68 10.28
CA LYS A 92 -29.82 3.04 10.31
C LYS A 92 -29.94 1.98 11.41
N VAL A 93 -28.85 1.26 11.71
CA VAL A 93 -28.82 0.21 12.75
C VAL A 93 -28.75 0.81 14.15
N LEU A 94 -28.10 1.95 14.36
CA LEU A 94 -28.00 2.57 15.69
C LEU A 94 -29.20 3.46 16.07
N GLY A 95 -29.79 4.13 15.08
CA GLY A 95 -30.76 5.19 15.35
C GLY A 95 -30.13 6.39 16.08
N PRO A 96 -30.92 7.25 16.75
CA PRO A 96 -30.43 8.48 17.41
C PRO A 96 -29.62 8.24 18.70
N ARG A 97 -29.19 6.99 18.99
CA ARG A 97 -28.59 6.61 20.26
C ARG A 97 -27.07 6.40 20.15
N ARG A 98 -26.28 7.15 20.93
CA ARG A 98 -24.81 7.01 21.14
C ARG A 98 -24.00 6.76 19.85
N GLN A 99 -24.27 7.54 18.81
CA GLN A 99 -23.64 7.41 17.48
C GLN A 99 -22.12 7.57 17.52
N GLY A 100 -21.60 8.53 18.30
CA GLY A 100 -20.16 8.84 18.34
C GLY A 100 -19.26 7.71 18.84
N THR A 101 -19.62 7.04 19.95
CA THR A 101 -18.77 5.98 20.54
C THR A 101 -18.68 4.75 19.64
N MET A 102 -19.80 4.33 19.05
CA MET A 102 -19.79 3.16 18.21
C MET A 102 -19.15 3.47 16.84
N GLN A 103 -19.35 4.69 16.30
CA GLN A 103 -18.66 5.13 15.09
C GLN A 103 -17.14 5.18 15.31
N GLY A 104 -16.71 5.62 16.50
CA GLY A 104 -15.31 5.56 16.93
C GLY A 104 -14.72 4.15 16.87
N ASN A 105 -15.44 3.13 17.34
CA ASN A 105 -14.98 1.74 17.27
C ASN A 105 -14.81 1.25 15.82
N ILE A 106 -15.74 1.59 14.92
CA ILE A 106 -15.61 1.24 13.50
C ILE A 106 -14.38 1.91 12.87
N ILE A 107 -14.17 3.20 13.14
CA ILE A 107 -13.02 3.94 12.61
C ILE A 107 -11.71 3.38 13.17
N ALA A 108 -11.66 3.07 14.47
CA ALA A 108 -10.50 2.46 15.12
C ALA A 108 -10.16 1.09 14.49
N GLY A 109 -11.18 0.25 14.24
CA GLY A 109 -11.00 -1.02 13.53
C GLY A 109 -10.49 -0.83 12.10
N GLY A 110 -11.03 0.15 11.37
CA GLY A 110 -10.59 0.48 10.02
C GLY A 110 -9.13 0.95 9.97
N ALA A 111 -8.70 1.76 10.94
CA ALA A 111 -7.31 2.20 11.05
C ALA A 111 -6.36 1.03 11.34
N ALA A 112 -6.72 0.15 12.28
CA ALA A 112 -5.94 -1.06 12.58
C ALA A 112 -5.80 -1.98 11.36
N ALA A 113 -6.86 -2.14 10.57
CA ALA A 113 -6.82 -2.89 9.31
C ALA A 113 -5.89 -2.24 8.27
N ARG A 114 -5.87 -0.90 8.17
CA ARG A 114 -5.00 -0.16 7.23
C ARG A 114 -3.52 -0.26 7.60
N THR A 115 -3.19 -0.32 8.88
CA THR A 115 -1.81 -0.53 9.34
C THR A 115 -1.37 -1.98 9.20
N SER A 116 -2.25 -2.96 9.50
CA SER A 116 -1.92 -4.39 9.43
C SER A 116 -1.91 -4.94 8.01
N GLY A 117 -2.68 -4.36 7.09
CA GLY A 117 -2.80 -4.83 5.69
C GLY A 117 -1.45 -4.93 4.97
N PRO A 118 -0.66 -3.84 4.90
CA PRO A 118 0.66 -3.87 4.24
C PRO A 118 1.64 -4.82 4.93
N LEU A 119 1.63 -4.91 6.26
CA LEU A 119 2.51 -5.82 7.00
C LEU A 119 2.23 -7.29 6.65
N PHE A 120 0.95 -7.66 6.62
CA PHE A 120 0.52 -9.02 6.31
C PHE A 120 0.80 -9.40 4.85
N ILE A 121 0.51 -8.49 3.92
CA ILE A 121 0.74 -8.71 2.49
C ILE A 121 2.24 -8.79 2.19
N ASN A 122 3.05 -7.91 2.79
CA ASN A 122 4.51 -7.93 2.59
C ASN A 122 5.12 -9.24 3.08
N PHE A 123 4.74 -9.68 4.29
CA PHE A 123 5.22 -10.97 4.82
C PHE A 123 4.84 -12.15 3.92
N THR A 124 3.61 -12.15 3.41
CA THR A 124 3.13 -13.19 2.48
C THR A 124 3.89 -13.13 1.16
N PHE A 125 4.15 -11.93 0.66
CA PHE A 125 4.88 -11.70 -0.58
C PHE A 125 6.33 -12.18 -0.50
N ASP A 126 7.02 -11.94 0.61
CA ASP A 126 8.40 -12.34 0.80
C ASP A 126 8.56 -13.88 0.75
N LEU A 127 7.59 -14.62 1.30
CA LEU A 127 7.66 -16.08 1.41
C LEU A 127 7.07 -16.83 0.21
N PHE A 128 5.88 -16.42 -0.25
CA PHE A 128 5.08 -17.19 -1.21
C PHE A 128 4.95 -16.52 -2.58
N GLY A 129 5.46 -15.30 -2.72
CA GLY A 129 5.40 -14.54 -3.95
C GLY A 129 4.01 -13.98 -4.27
N PRO A 130 3.87 -13.34 -5.45
CA PRO A 130 2.70 -12.51 -5.77
C PRO A 130 1.40 -13.31 -5.97
N ARG A 131 1.46 -14.51 -6.58
CA ARG A 131 0.24 -15.28 -6.89
C ARG A 131 -0.57 -15.61 -5.64
N VAL A 132 0.12 -16.02 -4.57
CA VAL A 132 -0.50 -16.35 -3.29
C VAL A 132 -1.01 -15.08 -2.60
N SER A 133 -0.27 -13.97 -2.66
CA SER A 133 -0.71 -12.69 -2.11
C SER A 133 -2.01 -12.17 -2.73
N TRP A 134 -2.16 -12.27 -4.06
CA TRP A 134 -3.41 -11.93 -4.76
C TRP A 134 -4.55 -12.86 -4.37
N GLY A 135 -4.30 -14.17 -4.32
CA GLY A 135 -5.29 -15.17 -3.90
C GLY A 135 -5.78 -14.96 -2.47
N LEU A 136 -4.88 -14.64 -1.55
CA LEU A 136 -5.19 -14.33 -0.15
C LEU A 136 -6.04 -13.05 -0.02
N SER A 137 -5.71 -12.03 -0.82
CA SER A 137 -6.48 -10.78 -0.89
C SER A 137 -7.89 -11.00 -1.45
N ALA A 138 -8.03 -11.83 -2.49
CA ALA A 138 -9.33 -12.22 -2.99
C ALA A 138 -10.12 -13.04 -1.96
N GLY A 139 -9.45 -13.96 -1.26
CA GLY A 139 -10.04 -14.78 -0.20
C GLY A 139 -10.62 -13.94 0.94
N ILE A 140 -9.87 -12.94 1.44
CA ILE A 140 -10.36 -12.09 2.55
C ILE A 140 -11.55 -11.22 2.13
N LEU A 141 -11.59 -10.78 0.86
CA LEU A 141 -12.75 -10.08 0.30
C LEU A 141 -13.98 -10.99 0.24
N VAL A 142 -13.83 -12.21 -0.27
CA VAL A 142 -14.93 -13.19 -0.33
C VAL A 142 -15.45 -13.52 1.06
N ILE A 143 -14.56 -13.77 2.02
CA ILE A 143 -14.94 -14.01 3.43
C ILE A 143 -15.72 -12.81 3.97
N SER A 144 -15.28 -11.58 3.69
CA SER A 144 -15.97 -10.37 4.14
C SER A 144 -17.39 -10.27 3.58
N ILE A 145 -17.58 -10.61 2.30
CA ILE A 145 -18.91 -10.64 1.65
C ILE A 145 -19.79 -11.73 2.26
N VAL A 146 -19.27 -12.95 2.43
CA VAL A 146 -20.01 -14.07 3.03
C VAL A 146 -20.45 -13.73 4.45
N LEU A 147 -19.54 -13.14 5.25
CA LEU A 147 -19.85 -12.73 6.60
C LEU A 147 -20.93 -11.63 6.63
N ALA A 148 -20.85 -10.67 5.72
CA ALA A 148 -21.88 -9.63 5.56
C ALA A 148 -23.26 -10.22 5.19
N LEU A 149 -23.31 -11.20 4.28
CA LEU A 149 -24.55 -11.89 3.89
C LEU A 149 -25.12 -12.71 5.05
N PHE A 150 -24.27 -13.41 5.80
CA PHE A 150 -24.70 -14.19 6.96
C PHE A 150 -25.34 -13.30 8.04
N PHE A 151 -24.70 -12.16 8.34
CA PHE A 151 -25.24 -11.21 9.32
C PHE A 151 -26.34 -10.30 8.77
N TYR A 152 -26.61 -10.31 7.46
CA TYR A 152 -27.60 -9.42 6.83
C TYR A 152 -28.96 -9.47 7.52
N LYS A 153 -29.43 -10.67 7.91
CA LYS A 153 -30.69 -10.82 8.65
C LYS A 153 -30.71 -10.15 10.03
N ARG A 154 -29.54 -9.92 10.64
CA ARG A 154 -29.38 -9.21 11.92
C ARG A 154 -29.29 -7.69 11.75
N LEU A 155 -28.92 -7.20 10.56
CA LEU A 155 -28.82 -5.77 10.24
C LEU A 155 -30.18 -5.10 9.94
N VAL A 156 -31.30 -5.69 10.40
CA VAL A 156 -32.63 -5.07 10.28
C VAL A 156 -32.59 -3.69 10.93
N ALA A 157 -32.90 -2.66 10.13
CA ALA A 157 -32.93 -1.28 10.58
C ALA A 157 -33.88 -1.15 11.77
N LEU A 158 -33.45 -0.42 12.80
CA LEU A 158 -34.30 -0.11 13.95
C LEU A 158 -35.52 0.67 13.44
N ASP A 159 -36.70 0.09 13.60
CA ASP A 159 -37.95 0.77 13.27
C ASP A 159 -38.17 1.90 14.27
N THR A 160 -37.69 3.10 13.92
CA THR A 160 -37.99 4.34 14.64
C THR A 160 -39.32 4.87 14.13
N ASN A 161 -40.38 4.05 14.16
CA ASN A 161 -41.71 4.43 13.76
C ASN A 161 -42.65 4.46 14.98
N ARG A 162 -42.44 5.46 15.84
CA ARG A 162 -43.57 6.10 16.50
C ARG A 162 -43.64 7.52 15.97
N ASN A 163 -44.77 7.85 15.36
CA ASN A 163 -45.13 9.21 14.95
C ASN A 163 -45.16 10.13 16.18
N LEU A 164 -43.98 10.64 16.56
CA LEU A 164 -43.87 11.75 17.50
C LEU A 164 -44.51 12.97 16.85
N LYS A 165 -45.62 13.44 17.41
CA LYS A 165 -46.15 14.78 17.11
C LYS A 165 -45.11 15.82 17.55
N ALA A 166 -45.08 16.97 16.88
CA ALA A 166 -44.23 18.10 17.28
C ALA A 166 -44.45 18.41 18.77
N GLY A 167 -43.37 18.47 19.56
CA GLY A 167 -43.41 18.67 21.01
C GLY A 167 -43.51 17.41 21.88
N GLN A 168 -43.58 16.20 21.33
CA GLN A 168 -43.45 14.97 22.13
C GLN A 168 -41.99 14.54 22.27
N SER A 169 -41.60 14.22 23.50
CA SER A 169 -40.29 13.67 23.86
C SER A 169 -40.41 12.19 24.23
N PHE A 170 -39.45 11.36 23.82
CA PHE A 170 -39.27 10.03 24.39
C PHE A 170 -38.04 10.04 25.29
N GLU A 171 -38.24 9.63 26.53
CA GLU A 171 -37.16 9.40 27.49
C GLU A 171 -36.58 8.00 27.26
N TYR A 172 -35.31 7.96 26.88
CA TYR A 172 -34.52 6.75 26.86
C TYR A 172 -33.80 6.63 28.19
N LYS A 173 -33.38 5.42 28.57
CA LYS A 173 -32.54 5.16 29.77
C LYS A 173 -31.22 5.98 29.84
N THR A 174 -30.92 6.80 28.83
CA THR A 174 -29.69 7.61 28.71
C THR A 174 -29.92 9.01 28.09
N GLY A 175 -31.16 9.54 28.08
CA GLY A 175 -31.45 10.92 27.62
C GLY A 175 -32.73 11.05 26.78
N VAL A 176 -33.05 12.28 26.37
CA VAL A 176 -34.29 12.64 25.65
C VAL A 176 -33.99 13.09 24.22
N VAL A 177 -34.76 12.62 23.24
CA VAL A 177 -34.73 13.11 21.85
C VAL A 177 -35.98 13.95 21.61
N ILE A 178 -35.80 15.21 21.20
CA ILE A 178 -36.87 16.19 21.00
C ILE A 178 -37.00 16.48 19.51
N LYS A 179 -38.24 16.46 19.00
CA LYS A 179 -38.57 16.88 17.63
C LYS A 179 -39.25 18.26 17.73
N PHE A 180 -38.53 19.28 17.27
CA PHE A 180 -39.03 20.66 17.16
C PHE A 180 -40.06 20.77 16.03
#